data_AF-A0A6A5HF46-F1
#
_entry.id   AF-A0A6A5HF46-F1
#
_cell.length_a   1.000
_cell.length_b   1.000
_cell.length_c   1.000
_cell.angle_alpha   90.00
_cell.angle_beta   90.00
_cell.angle_gamma   90.00
#
_symmetry.space_group_name_H-M   'P 1'
#
loop_
_entity.id
_entity.type
_entity.pdbx_description
1 polymer ?
#
loop_
_entity_poly.entity_id
_entity_poly.type
_entity_poly.pdbx_seq_one_letter_code
_entity_poly.pdbx_strand_id
1 'polypeptide(L)'
;MDSTRSRWRVVSKKKLSRNLKLLRGYLGVVQREIAERKLGILKFAVYHQLPSSPLLENMKTEITLACVFRSNRGKFTHFPIVEYINTHENIEYYVDTGSSKITKKFGSIEDLLVNYCRQ
;
A
#
# COMPACT_ATOMS: atom_id res chain seq x y z
N MET A 1 32.96 -8.56 3.43
CA MET A 1 32.05 -8.74 2.28
C MET A 1 30.82 -9.45 2.79
N ASP A 2 29.73 -8.74 3.02
CA ASP A 2 28.39 -9.36 3.05
C ASP A 2 27.38 -8.28 2.69
N SER A 3 26.97 -8.31 1.43
CA SER A 3 25.90 -7.47 0.90
C SER A 3 24.60 -8.00 1.47
N THR A 4 24.13 -7.41 2.56
CA THR A 4 22.74 -7.51 3.04
C THR A 4 21.82 -6.95 1.95
N ARG A 5 21.52 -7.80 0.95
CA ARG A 5 20.45 -7.56 -0.02
C ARG A 5 19.16 -7.49 0.79
N SER A 6 18.72 -6.29 1.13
CA SER A 6 17.36 -6.00 1.55
C SER A 6 16.42 -6.71 0.56
N ARG A 7 15.81 -7.81 1.00
CA ARG A 7 14.86 -8.59 0.19
C ARG A 7 13.53 -7.84 0.22
N TRP A 8 13.41 -6.84 -0.63
CA TRP A 8 12.14 -6.17 -0.89
C TRP A 8 11.17 -7.20 -1.47
N ARG A 9 9.99 -7.35 -0.87
CA ARG A 9 8.88 -8.08 -1.49
C ARG A 9 7.70 -7.13 -1.59
N VAL A 10 7.14 -7.07 -2.79
CA VAL A 10 5.83 -6.47 -2.97
C VAL A 10 4.85 -7.28 -2.13
N VAL A 11 3.93 -6.61 -1.44
CA VAL A 11 2.98 -7.29 -0.56
C VAL A 11 2.02 -8.11 -1.43
N SER A 12 2.40 -9.36 -1.72
CA SER A 12 1.48 -10.41 -2.09
C SER A 12 0.39 -10.51 -1.03
N LYS A 13 -0.81 -10.95 -1.42
CA LYS A 13 -2.01 -11.31 -0.64
C LYS A 13 -1.82 -12.04 0.72
N LYS A 14 -0.61 -12.34 1.17
CA LYS A 14 -0.31 -13.10 2.38
C LYS A 14 -0.53 -12.24 3.63
N LYS A 15 -1.62 -12.57 4.34
CA LYS A 15 -1.95 -12.20 5.72
C LYS A 15 -2.24 -10.72 5.97
N LEU A 16 -3.19 -10.14 5.24
CA LEU A 16 -3.94 -9.03 5.83
C LEU A 16 -4.89 -9.60 6.87
N SER A 17 -4.89 -9.01 8.07
CA SER A 17 -5.81 -9.42 9.13
C SER A 17 -7.26 -9.31 8.64
N ARG A 18 -8.14 -10.19 9.11
CA ARG A 18 -9.58 -10.09 8.80
C ARG A 18 -10.17 -8.73 9.22
N ASN A 19 -9.51 -8.03 10.14
CA ASN A 19 -9.92 -6.71 10.65
C ASN A 19 -9.65 -5.57 9.66
N LEU A 20 -8.79 -5.73 8.64
CA LEU A 20 -8.51 -4.66 7.68
C LEU A 20 -9.75 -4.22 6.89
N LYS A 21 -10.69 -5.15 6.63
CA LYS A 21 -11.97 -4.85 5.98
C LYS A 21 -12.87 -3.91 6.78
N LEU A 22 -12.64 -3.82 8.10
CA LEU A 22 -13.42 -3.00 9.02
C LEU A 22 -12.77 -1.63 9.27
N LEU A 23 -11.54 -1.42 8.79
CA LEU A 23 -10.83 -0.16 8.98
C LEU A 23 -11.23 0.87 7.93
N ARG A 24 -11.62 2.05 8.43
CA ARG A 24 -11.88 3.22 7.61
C ARG A 24 -10.60 3.55 6.81
N GLY A 25 -10.72 3.54 5.48
CA GLY A 25 -9.60 3.80 4.58
C GLY A 25 -9.05 2.58 3.84
N TYR A 26 -9.58 1.37 4.03
CA TYR A 26 -9.27 0.25 3.12
C TYR A 26 -10.36 0.04 2.07
N LEU A 27 -10.01 0.07 0.78
CA LEU A 27 -10.99 0.05 -0.33
C LEU A 27 -11.17 -1.33 -1.00
N GLY A 28 -10.45 -2.35 -0.54
CA GLY A 28 -10.48 -3.68 -1.13
C GLY A 28 -9.61 -3.79 -2.39
N VAL A 29 -10.04 -4.62 -3.35
CA VAL A 29 -9.35 -4.89 -4.61
C VAL A 29 -10.02 -4.08 -5.72
N VAL A 30 -9.33 -3.07 -6.25
CA VAL A 30 -9.91 -2.11 -7.19
C VAL A 30 -8.84 -1.54 -8.14
N GLN A 31 -9.25 -1.00 -9.28
CA GLN A 31 -8.38 -0.21 -10.16
C GLN A 31 -8.15 1.19 -9.57
N ARG A 32 -7.12 1.91 -10.08
CA ARG A 32 -6.71 3.23 -9.57
C ARG A 32 -7.84 4.25 -9.63
N GLU A 33 -8.56 4.30 -10.74
CA GLU A 33 -9.65 5.23 -11.02
C GLU A 33 -10.84 4.96 -10.08
N ILE A 34 -11.08 3.68 -9.77
CA ILE A 34 -12.10 3.29 -8.79
C ILE A 34 -11.68 3.71 -7.38
N ALA A 35 -10.40 3.53 -7.03
CA ALA A 35 -9.88 3.94 -5.73
C ALA A 35 -10.02 5.46 -5.50
N GLU A 36 -9.70 6.27 -6.51
CA GLU A 36 -9.87 7.73 -6.47
C GLU A 36 -11.34 8.14 -6.22
N ARG A 37 -12.28 7.49 -6.93
CA ARG A 37 -13.72 7.75 -6.73
C ARG A 37 -14.20 7.32 -5.34
N LYS A 38 -13.78 6.14 -4.87
CA LYS A 38 -14.15 5.60 -3.55
C LYS A 38 -13.52 6.35 -2.39
N LEU A 39 -12.39 7.05 -2.61
CA LEU A 39 -11.73 7.84 -1.58
C LEU A 39 -12.67 8.92 -1.01
N GLY A 40 -13.50 9.53 -1.85
CA GLY A 40 -14.54 10.46 -1.43
C GLY A 40 -13.98 11.67 -0.64
N ILE A 41 -14.43 11.83 0.60
CA ILE A 41 -13.99 12.90 1.51
C ILE A 41 -12.69 12.59 2.26
N LEU A 42 -12.20 11.34 2.19
CA LEU A 42 -10.96 10.96 2.85
C LEU A 42 -9.77 11.55 2.10
N LYS A 43 -8.68 11.84 2.81
CA LYS A 43 -7.41 12.25 2.19
C LYS A 43 -6.51 11.08 1.83
N PHE A 44 -6.74 9.92 2.45
CA PHE A 44 -5.90 8.74 2.32
C PHE A 44 -6.73 7.46 2.33
N ALA A 45 -6.34 6.49 1.50
CA ALA A 45 -6.82 5.13 1.56
C ALA A 45 -5.80 4.13 1.02
N VAL A 46 -5.92 2.88 1.43
CA VAL A 46 -5.15 1.72 0.98
C VAL A 46 -6.05 0.79 0.18
N TYR A 47 -5.50 0.18 -0.85
CA TYR A 47 -6.22 -0.76 -1.70
C TYR A 47 -5.26 -1.72 -2.41
N HIS A 48 -5.79 -2.84 -2.86
CA HIS A 48 -5.08 -3.74 -3.76
C HIS A 48 -5.34 -3.31 -5.19
N GLN A 49 -4.27 -2.92 -5.88
CA GLN A 49 -4.35 -2.40 -7.21
C GLN A 49 -4.57 -3.52 -8.23
N LEU A 50 -5.71 -3.48 -8.90
CA LEU A 50 -5.94 -4.27 -10.11
C LEU A 50 -5.23 -3.61 -11.29
N PRO A 51 -4.61 -4.40 -12.18
CA PRO A 51 -4.08 -3.88 -13.43
C PRO A 51 -5.21 -3.29 -14.30
N SER A 52 -4.90 -2.21 -15.01
CA SER A 52 -5.87 -1.51 -15.87
C SER A 52 -6.34 -2.36 -17.05
N SER A 53 -5.49 -3.28 -17.54
CA SER A 53 -5.84 -4.24 -18.58
C SER A 53 -5.85 -5.67 -18.00
N PRO A 54 -7.04 -6.30 -17.85
CA PRO A 54 -7.17 -7.64 -17.30
C PRO A 54 -6.93 -8.70 -18.39
N LEU A 55 -5.79 -8.62 -19.09
CA LEU A 55 -5.34 -9.75 -19.90
C LEU A 55 -5.12 -10.95 -18.95
N LEU A 56 -5.44 -12.16 -19.39
CA LEU A 56 -5.21 -13.38 -18.61
C LEU A 56 -3.74 -13.52 -18.18
N GLU A 57 -2.82 -13.01 -18.99
CA GLU A 57 -1.39 -12.92 -18.70
C GLU A 57 -1.11 -12.02 -17.47
N ASN A 58 -1.87 -10.94 -17.32
CA ASN A 58 -1.80 -10.02 -16.17
C ASN A 58 -2.57 -10.53 -14.94
N MET A 59 -3.31 -11.64 -15.04
CA MET A 59 -3.88 -12.26 -13.83
C MET A 59 -2.82 -13.05 -13.03
N LYS A 60 -1.67 -13.36 -13.66
CA LYS A 60 -0.50 -13.92 -12.97
C LYS A 60 0.31 -12.84 -12.24
N THR A 61 0.15 -11.57 -12.60
CA THR A 61 0.86 -10.48 -11.90
C THR A 61 0.36 -10.31 -10.47
N GLU A 62 1.31 -10.15 -9.58
CA GLU A 62 1.09 -9.97 -8.15
C GLU A 62 0.23 -8.72 -7.90
N ILE A 63 -0.93 -8.90 -7.26
CA ILE A 63 -1.80 -7.79 -6.90
C ILE A 63 -1.09 -6.97 -5.83
N THR A 64 -0.59 -5.80 -6.23
CA THR A 64 0.21 -4.93 -5.38
C THR A 64 -0.68 -4.18 -4.39
N LEU A 65 -0.27 -4.13 -3.13
CA LEU A 65 -0.86 -3.22 -2.15
C LEU A 65 -0.38 -1.80 -2.44
N ALA A 66 -1.31 -0.87 -2.60
CA ALA A 66 -1.04 0.52 -2.90
C ALA A 66 -1.86 1.44 -1.99
N CYS A 67 -1.49 2.71 -1.95
CA CYS A 67 -2.30 3.74 -1.35
C CYS A 67 -2.58 4.87 -2.33
N VAL A 68 -3.65 5.61 -2.04
CA VAL A 68 -4.05 6.81 -2.77
C VAL A 68 -4.10 7.98 -1.79
N PHE A 69 -3.46 9.08 -2.17
CA PHE A 69 -3.49 10.36 -1.47
C PHE A 69 -4.26 11.37 -2.31
N ARG A 70 -5.14 12.14 -1.65
CA ARG A 70 -5.75 13.34 -2.23
C ARG A 70 -5.11 14.57 -1.62
N SER A 71 -4.40 15.33 -2.45
CA SER A 71 -3.85 16.63 -2.05
C SER A 71 -4.97 17.66 -1.78
N ASN A 72 -4.63 18.73 -1.05
CA ASN A 72 -5.56 19.85 -0.83
C ASN A 72 -6.05 20.52 -2.14
N ARG A 73 -5.29 20.37 -3.24
CA ARG A 73 -5.67 20.85 -4.58
C ARG A 73 -6.52 19.84 -5.36
N GLY A 74 -6.94 18.75 -4.73
CA GLY A 74 -7.77 17.71 -5.34
C GLY A 74 -7.03 16.73 -6.26
N LYS A 75 -5.70 16.85 -6.42
CA LYS A 75 -4.92 15.88 -7.19
C LYS A 75 -4.75 14.56 -6.44
N PHE A 76 -4.90 13.45 -7.15
CA PHE A 76 -4.67 12.11 -6.64
C PHE A 76 -3.26 11.63 -6.97
N THR A 77 -2.58 11.06 -5.99
CA THR A 77 -1.28 10.43 -6.16
C THR A 77 -1.32 9.04 -5.55
N HIS A 78 -0.71 8.07 -6.24
CA HIS A 78 -0.68 6.69 -5.79
C HIS A 78 0.75 6.25 -5.56
N PHE A 79 0.94 5.48 -4.49
CA PHE A 79 2.23 4.92 -4.14
C PHE A 79 2.08 3.44 -3.75
N PRO A 80 3.03 2.58 -4.13
CA PRO A 80 3.05 1.22 -3.64
C PRO A 80 3.34 1.20 -2.13
N ILE A 81 2.74 0.23 -1.45
CA ILE A 81 3.11 -0.14 -0.08
C ILE A 81 3.99 -1.39 -0.18
N VAL A 82 5.14 -1.33 0.47
CA VAL A 82 6.16 -2.38 0.41
C VAL A 82 6.25 -3.07 1.77
N GLU A 83 6.37 -4.39 1.74
CA GLU A 83 6.71 -5.21 2.89
C GLU A 83 8.22 -5.39 2.91
N TYR A 84 8.82 -5.12 4.06
CA TYR A 84 10.25 -5.19 4.28
C TYR A 84 10.52 -5.99 5.55
N ILE A 85 11.40 -6.99 5.43
CA ILE A 85 11.93 -7.71 6.59
C ILE A 85 13.17 -6.96 7.06
N ASN A 86 13.12 -6.44 8.29
CA ASN A 86 14.23 -5.70 8.86
C ASN A 86 15.38 -6.61 9.32
N THR A 87 16.47 -6.01 9.77
CA THR A 87 17.68 -6.75 10.22
C THR A 87 17.43 -7.65 11.43
N HIS A 88 16.32 -7.43 12.14
CA HIS A 88 15.89 -8.23 13.28
C HIS A 88 14.79 -9.23 12.91
N GLU A 89 14.65 -9.54 11.61
CA GLU A 89 13.64 -10.44 11.05
C GLU A 89 12.17 -10.03 11.29
N ASN A 90 11.93 -8.79 11.71
CA ASN A 90 10.57 -8.28 11.87
C ASN A 90 10.03 -7.76 10.54
N ILE A 91 8.74 -8.00 10.31
CA ILE A 91 8.02 -7.50 9.14
C ILE A 91 7.60 -6.05 9.40
N GLU A 92 7.95 -5.16 8.49
CA GLU A 92 7.57 -3.75 8.49
C GLU A 92 6.97 -3.36 7.14
N TYR A 93 6.10 -2.36 7.17
CA TYR A 93 5.42 -1.80 6.01
C TYR A 93 5.74 -0.32 5.87
N TYR A 94 5.90 0.16 4.64
CA TYR A 94 6.06 1.58 4.37
C TYR A 94 5.49 1.95 3.00
N VAL A 95 5.18 3.24 2.84
CA VAL A 95 4.78 3.82 1.56
C VAL A 95 6.04 4.17 0.77
N ASP A 96 6.23 3.53 -0.37
CA ASP A 96 7.36 3.82 -1.25
C ASP A 96 7.01 5.01 -2.17
N THR A 97 7.58 6.16 -1.82
CA THR A 97 7.40 7.40 -2.59
C THR A 97 8.47 7.62 -3.65
N GLY A 98 9.40 6.66 -3.82
CA GLY A 98 10.60 6.82 -4.65
C GLY A 98 11.66 7.77 -4.05
N SER A 99 11.39 8.32 -2.85
CA SER A 99 12.37 9.10 -2.10
C SER A 99 13.44 8.19 -1.50
N SER A 100 14.70 8.62 -1.56
CA SER A 100 15.83 7.91 -0.93
C SER A 100 15.71 7.84 0.59
N LYS A 101 14.88 8.68 1.21
CA LYS A 101 14.54 8.63 2.63
C LYS A 101 13.20 7.93 2.81
N ILE A 102 13.23 6.71 3.36
CA ILE A 102 12.02 6.06 3.88
C ILE A 102 11.52 6.92 5.05
N THR A 103 10.39 7.60 4.86
CA THR A 103 9.89 8.59 5.82
C THR A 103 9.35 7.97 7.09
N LYS A 104 8.69 6.81 7.00
CA LYS A 104 8.13 6.12 8.17
C LYS A 104 7.83 4.65 7.85
N LYS A 105 8.14 3.77 8.81
CA LYS A 105 7.83 2.34 8.75
C LYS A 105 6.84 1.98 9.85
N PHE A 106 6.07 0.93 9.63
CA PHE A 106 4.99 0.49 10.51
C PHE A 106 5.07 -1.03 10.71
N GLY A 107 4.78 -1.51 11.92
CA GLY A 107 4.72 -2.96 12.19
C GLY A 107 3.50 -3.65 11.57
N SER A 108 2.50 -2.88 11.14
CA SER A 108 1.28 -3.39 10.52
C SER A 108 0.69 -2.40 9.51
N ILE A 109 -0.17 -2.89 8.60
CA ILE A 109 -0.92 -2.04 7.67
C ILE A 109 -1.99 -1.23 8.43
N GLU A 110 -2.50 -1.78 9.52
CA GLU A 110 -3.43 -1.12 10.42
C GLU A 110 -2.80 0.14 11.04
N ASP A 111 -1.57 0.06 11.55
CA ASP A 111 -0.86 1.21 12.10
C ASP A 111 -0.58 2.28 11.02
N LEU A 112 -0.25 1.84 9.81
CA LEU A 112 -0.07 2.71 8.64
C LEU A 112 -1.37 3.46 8.34
N LEU A 113 -2.49 2.76 8.23
CA LEU A 113 -3.81 3.35 8.02
C LEU A 113 -4.18 4.33 9.13
N VAL A 114 -4.02 3.95 10.39
CA VAL A 114 -4.31 4.82 11.54
C VAL A 114 -3.46 6.09 11.49
N ASN A 115 -2.19 5.99 11.08
CA ASN A 115 -1.32 7.15 11.03
C ASN A 115 -1.63 8.12 9.88
N TYR A 116 -1.94 7.62 8.69
CA TYR A 116 -2.19 8.46 7.52
C TYR A 116 -3.66 8.93 7.42
N CYS A 117 -4.63 8.17 7.92
CA CYS A 117 -6.04 8.60 7.94
C CYS A 117 -6.35 9.66 9.01
N ARG A 118 -5.45 9.87 9.99
CA ARG A 118 -5.61 10.91 11.04
C ARG A 118 -5.11 12.31 10.62
N GLN A 119 -4.46 12.44 9.46
CA GLN A 119 -3.90 13.70 8.92
C GLN A 119 -4.87 14.35 7.90
#